data_AF-A0A969WZ10-F1
#
_entry.id   AF-A0A969WZ10-F1
#
_cell.length_a   1.000
_cell.length_b   1.000
_cell.length_c   1.000
_cell.angle_alpha   90.00
_cell.angle_beta   90.00
_cell.angle_gamma   90.00
#
_symmetry.space_group_name_H-M   'P 1'
#
loop_
_entity.id
_entity.type
_entity.pdbx_description
1 polymer ?
#
loop_
_entity_poly.entity_id
_entity_poly.type
_entity_poly.pdbx_seq_one_letter_code
_entity_poly.pdbx_strand_id
1 'polypeptide(L)'
;HHSILDVLSKMAESSGRVNRSICKSVNDCGCLSIEAKKTTIPSEVDSIDELKQYLDPHVRGKLCPHCEEVLINELGKNLFYIAALCNLLGLNLYDVFLHEYKKASALGVFNLT
;
A
#
# COMPACT_ATOMS: atom_id res chain seq x y z
N HIS A 1 -13.13 10.76 18.76
CA HIS A 1 -12.65 11.70 17.72
C HIS A 1 -13.86 12.23 16.97
N HIS A 2 -14.38 13.40 17.35
CA HIS A 2 -15.62 13.95 16.78
C HIS A 2 -15.36 15.03 15.72
N SER A 3 -14.17 15.65 15.74
CA SER A 3 -13.77 16.63 14.73
C SER A 3 -13.15 15.93 13.52
N ILE A 4 -13.56 16.32 12.33
CA ILE A 4 -12.93 15.88 11.08
C ILE A 4 -11.44 16.23 11.04
N LEU A 5 -11.04 17.37 11.61
CA LEU A 5 -9.63 17.80 11.65
C LEU A 5 -8.76 16.85 12.48
N ASP A 6 -9.33 16.33 13.57
CA ASP A 6 -8.66 15.37 14.46
C ASP A 6 -8.54 13.98 13.80
N VAL A 7 -9.55 13.55 13.04
CA VAL A 7 -9.45 12.32 12.24
C VAL A 7 -8.42 12.46 11.11
N LEU A 8 -8.42 13.57 10.38
CA LEU A 8 -7.47 13.81 9.30
C LEU A 8 -6.02 13.88 9.82
N SER A 9 -5.77 14.57 10.93
CA SER A 9 -4.43 14.66 11.53
C SER A 9 -3.92 13.29 11.98
N LYS A 10 -4.76 12.49 12.64
CA LYS A 10 -4.44 11.12 13.07
C LYS A 10 -4.24 10.15 11.92
N MET A 11 -5.01 10.30 10.85
CA MET A 11 -4.84 9.52 9.63
C MET A 11 -3.44 9.79 9.03
N ALA A 12 -3.04 11.06 8.89
CA ALA A 12 -1.71 11.43 8.41
C ALA A 12 -0.59 10.88 9.31
N GLU A 13 -0.73 11.02 10.63
CA GLU A 13 0.22 10.46 11.61
C GLU A 13 0.34 8.93 11.47
N SER A 14 -0.79 8.23 11.31
CA SER A 14 -0.81 6.78 11.15
C SER A 14 -0.15 6.32 9.84
N SER A 15 -0.33 7.06 8.74
CA SER A 15 0.40 6.82 7.48
C SER A 15 1.91 6.98 7.68
N GLY A 16 2.33 7.99 8.44
CA GLY A 16 3.73 8.16 8.81
C GLY A 16 4.29 6.97 9.60
N ARG A 17 3.52 6.38 10.51
CA ARG A 17 3.94 5.19 11.27
C ARG A 17 4.06 3.93 10.41
N VAL A 18 3.15 3.73 9.45
CA VAL A 18 3.26 2.64 8.46
C VAL A 18 4.54 2.79 7.64
N ASN A 19 4.83 3.99 7.14
CA ASN A 19 6.06 4.24 6.39
C ASN A 19 7.29 3.96 7.27
N ARG A 20 7.26 4.39 8.54
CA ARG A 20 8.35 4.18 9.48
C ARG A 20 8.58 2.69 9.78
N SER A 21 7.54 1.87 9.93
CA SER A 21 7.74 0.43 10.18
C SER A 21 8.40 -0.27 8.99
N ILE A 22 8.07 0.13 7.76
CA ILE A 22 8.78 -0.33 6.55
C ILE A 22 10.24 0.13 6.58
N CYS A 23 10.52 1.41 6.83
CA CYS A 23 11.90 1.89 6.94
C CYS A 23 12.70 1.08 7.97
N LYS A 24 12.13 0.85 9.16
CA LYS A 24 12.74 0.05 10.23
C LYS A 24 13.01 -1.40 9.84
N SER A 25 12.13 -2.01 9.05
CA SER A 25 12.36 -3.36 8.54
C SER A 25 13.58 -3.42 7.61
N VAL A 26 13.96 -2.30 6.99
CA VAL A 26 15.12 -2.16 6.08
C VAL A 26 16.39 -1.77 6.83
N ASN A 27 16.36 -0.69 7.61
CA ASN A 27 17.58 -0.10 8.18
C ASN A 27 17.95 -0.62 9.59
N ASP A 28 16.96 -0.88 10.44
CA ASP A 28 17.17 -1.30 11.83
C ASP A 28 17.20 -2.84 11.93
N CYS A 29 16.22 -3.52 11.29
CA CYS A 29 16.12 -4.98 11.34
C CYS A 29 16.87 -5.68 10.21
N GLY A 30 16.85 -5.12 8.99
CA GLY A 30 17.47 -5.73 7.81
C GLY A 30 16.76 -6.96 7.23
N CYS A 31 15.50 -7.23 7.61
CA CYS A 31 14.74 -8.34 7.02
C CYS A 31 14.25 -8.03 5.60
N LEU A 32 14.14 -6.75 5.26
CA LEU A 32 13.95 -6.27 3.89
C LEU A 32 15.17 -5.50 3.42
N SER A 33 15.38 -5.44 2.10
CA SER A 33 16.29 -4.49 1.47
C SER A 33 15.68 -3.89 0.21
N ILE A 34 16.04 -2.64 -0.10
CA ILE A 34 15.57 -1.94 -1.28
C ILE A 34 16.68 -1.94 -2.34
N GLU A 35 16.39 -2.53 -3.49
CA GLU A 35 17.27 -2.52 -4.66
C GLU A 35 16.47 -2.02 -5.86
N ALA A 36 16.59 -0.72 -6.15
CA ALA A 36 15.88 -0.08 -7.26
C ALA A 36 16.86 0.19 -8.42
N LYS A 37 16.50 -0.26 -9.62
CA LYS A 37 17.26 -0.04 -10.85
C LYS A 37 16.29 0.37 -11.95
N LYS A 38 16.78 1.11 -12.95
CA LYS A 38 15.96 1.41 -14.13
C LYS A 38 15.64 0.10 -14.85
N THR A 39 14.35 -0.24 -14.93
CA THR A 39 13.89 -1.41 -15.70
C THR A 39 14.16 -1.20 -17.18
N THR A 40 14.97 -2.08 -17.77
CA THR A 40 15.15 -2.17 -19.22
C THR A 40 14.09 -3.09 -19.80
N ILE A 41 13.11 -2.49 -20.46
CA ILE A 41 12.07 -3.20 -21.19
C ILE A 41 12.55 -3.37 -22.63
N PRO A 42 12.64 -4.60 -23.17
CA PRO A 42 13.01 -4.82 -24.56
C PRO A 42 12.06 -4.13 -25.54
N SER A 43 12.58 -3.72 -26.69
CA SER A 43 11.78 -3.08 -27.74
C SER A 43 10.81 -4.05 -28.45
N GLU A 44 11.00 -5.37 -28.29
CA GLU A 44 10.16 -6.42 -28.89
C GLU A 44 9.06 -6.98 -27.94
N VAL A 45 8.68 -6.26 -26.88
CA VAL A 45 7.56 -6.71 -26.02
C VAL A 45 6.24 -6.45 -26.73
N ASP A 46 5.58 -7.51 -27.19
CA ASP A 46 4.38 -7.45 -28.04
C ASP A 46 3.07 -7.48 -27.22
N SER A 47 3.13 -7.74 -25.90
CA SER A 47 1.94 -7.79 -25.04
C SER A 47 2.14 -7.21 -23.63
N ILE A 48 1.04 -6.75 -23.04
CA ILE A 48 0.99 -6.23 -21.65
C ILE A 48 1.34 -7.32 -20.64
N ASP A 49 1.00 -8.58 -20.91
CA ASP A 49 1.29 -9.69 -20.00
C ASP A 49 2.78 -10.04 -19.96
N GLU A 50 3.50 -9.88 -21.08
CA GLU A 50 4.95 -10.00 -21.10
C GLU A 50 5.63 -8.84 -20.37
N LEU A 51 5.06 -7.63 -20.41
CA LEU A 51 5.57 -6.47 -19.68
C LEU A 51 5.67 -6.73 -18.16
N LYS A 52 4.69 -7.44 -17.60
CA LYS A 52 4.64 -7.78 -16.16
C LYS A 52 5.84 -8.61 -15.72
N GLN A 53 6.44 -9.37 -16.63
CA GLN A 53 7.62 -10.20 -16.31
C GLN A 53 8.88 -9.36 -16.06
N TYR A 54 8.89 -8.12 -16.53
CA TYR A 54 9.99 -7.18 -16.34
C TYR A 54 9.77 -6.21 -15.16
N LEU A 55 8.58 -6.21 -14.56
CA LEU A 55 8.28 -5.34 -13.41
C LEU A 55 8.98 -5.87 -12.15
N ASP A 56 9.92 -5.09 -11.66
CA ASP A 56 10.62 -5.36 -10.42
C ASP A 56 9.99 -4.55 -9.28
N PRO A 57 9.50 -5.18 -8.20
CA PRO A 57 8.92 -4.46 -7.06
C PRO A 57 9.97 -3.69 -6.24
N HIS A 58 11.25 -3.80 -6.56
CA HIS A 58 12.40 -3.14 -5.91
C HIS A 58 12.61 -3.49 -4.43
N VAL A 59 11.88 -4.48 -3.93
CA VAL A 59 11.99 -5.00 -2.57
C VAL A 59 12.61 -6.40 -2.64
N ARG A 60 13.54 -6.68 -1.74
CA ARG A 60 14.15 -8.00 -1.53
C ARG A 60 13.96 -8.42 -0.09
N GLY A 61 14.02 -9.73 0.15
CA GLY A 61 13.79 -10.32 1.47
C GLY A 61 12.30 -10.50 1.77
N LYS A 62 12.01 -10.82 3.03
CA LYS A 62 10.66 -10.99 3.56
C LYS A 62 10.62 -10.43 4.98
N LEU A 63 9.48 -9.88 5.37
CA LEU A 63 9.29 -9.45 6.75
C LEU A 63 9.50 -10.63 7.70
N CYS A 64 10.27 -10.40 8.75
CA CYS A 64 10.35 -11.35 9.87
C CYS A 64 9.06 -11.23 10.72
N PRO A 65 8.74 -12.24 11.55
CA PRO A 65 7.50 -12.24 12.33
C PRO A 65 7.30 -10.96 13.18
N HIS A 66 8.39 -10.43 13.74
CA HIS A 66 8.33 -9.20 14.53
C HIS A 66 7.97 -7.97 13.68
N CYS A 67 8.65 -7.76 12.55
CA CYS A 67 8.38 -6.61 11.68
C CYS A 67 7.00 -6.72 11.02
N GLU A 68 6.56 -7.93 10.69
CA GLU A 68 5.22 -8.21 10.17
C GLU A 68 4.14 -7.81 11.18
N GLU A 69 4.25 -8.26 12.43
CA GLU A 69 3.32 -7.89 13.50
C GLU A 69 3.23 -6.36 13.70
N VAL A 70 4.38 -5.69 13.75
CA VAL A 70 4.44 -4.23 13.87
C VAL A 70 3.76 -3.54 12.68
N LEU A 71 4.04 -4.00 11.45
CA LEU A 71 3.44 -3.43 10.25
C LEU A 71 1.92 -3.65 10.22
N ILE A 72 1.43 -4.85 10.54
CA ILE A 72 0.00 -5.16 10.63
C ILE A 72 -0.68 -4.24 11.64
N ASN A 73 -0.09 -4.02 12.81
CA ASN A 73 -0.65 -3.15 13.84
C ASN A 73 -0.74 -1.68 13.37
N GLU A 74 0.27 -1.17 12.67
CA GLU A 74 0.23 0.21 12.16
C GLU A 74 -0.72 0.37 10.96
N LEU A 75 -0.80 -0.64 10.08
CA LEU A 75 -1.81 -0.68 9.01
C LEU A 75 -3.23 -0.71 9.58
N GLY A 76 -3.46 -1.51 10.62
CA GLY A 76 -4.76 -1.59 11.31
C GLY A 76 -5.20 -0.25 11.90
N LYS A 77 -4.28 0.48 12.54
CA LYS A 77 -4.56 1.86 13.02
C LYS A 77 -4.87 2.82 11.88
N ASN A 78 -4.19 2.70 10.75
CA ASN A 78 -4.46 3.53 9.57
C ASN A 78 -5.86 3.25 9.01
N LEU A 79 -6.19 1.98 8.80
CA LEU A 79 -7.52 1.54 8.37
C LEU A 79 -8.62 2.00 9.32
N PHE A 80 -8.37 1.99 10.64
CA PHE A 80 -9.30 2.52 11.63
C PHE A 80 -9.61 4.01 11.39
N TYR A 81 -8.61 4.84 11.08
CA TYR A 81 -8.85 6.26 10.81
C TYR A 81 -9.53 6.51 9.47
N ILE A 82 -9.27 5.68 8.46
CA ILE A 82 -10.03 5.68 7.20
C ILE A 82 -11.51 5.35 7.47
N ALA A 83 -11.78 4.30 8.25
CA ALA A 83 -13.14 3.93 8.64
C ALA A 83 -13.84 5.04 9.45
N ALA A 84 -13.11 5.68 10.37
CA ALA A 84 -13.62 6.82 11.14
C ALA A 84 -13.99 8.00 10.23
N LEU A 85 -13.19 8.28 9.20
CA LEU A 85 -13.48 9.32 8.20
C LEU A 85 -14.74 8.97 7.40
N CYS A 86 -14.86 7.72 6.93
CA CYS A 86 -16.07 7.25 6.25
C CYS A 86 -17.32 7.43 7.12
N ASN A 87 -17.26 7.00 8.39
CA ASN A 87 -18.37 7.13 9.33
C ASN A 87 -18.77 8.61 9.55
N LEU A 88 -17.80 9.52 9.69
CA LEU A 88 -18.08 10.95 9.84
C LEU A 88 -18.78 11.57 8.62
N LEU A 89 -18.49 11.05 7.42
CA LEU A 89 -19.05 11.54 6.16
C LEU A 89 -20.30 10.77 5.70
N GLY A 90 -20.80 9.82 6.52
CA GLY A 90 -21.94 8.99 6.15
C GLY A 90 -21.65 8.02 4.99
N LEU A 91 -20.38 7.67 4.77
CA LEU A 91 -19.94 6.73 3.75
C LEU A 91 -19.78 5.33 4.35
N ASN A 92 -20.18 4.31 3.59
CA ASN A 92 -19.87 2.93 3.93
C ASN A 92 -18.48 2.55 3.37
N LEU A 93 -17.55 2.17 4.25
CA LEU A 93 -16.19 1.80 3.85
C LEU A 93 -16.16 0.60 2.88
N TYR A 94 -17.05 -0.37 3.04
CA TYR A 94 -17.14 -1.53 2.15
C TYR A 94 -17.58 -1.12 0.74
N ASP A 95 -18.50 -0.16 0.62
CA ASP A 95 -18.92 0.36 -0.68
C ASP A 95 -17.78 1.10 -1.39
N VAL A 96 -16.94 1.85 -0.64
CA VAL A 96 -15.71 2.46 -1.17
C VAL A 96 -14.77 1.39 -1.72
N PHE A 97 -14.56 0.30 -0.98
CA PHE A 97 -13.74 -0.83 -1.46
C PHE A 97 -14.32 -1.48 -2.71
N LEU A 98 -15.63 -1.74 -2.77
CA LEU A 98 -16.29 -2.32 -3.94
C LEU A 98 -16.18 -1.42 -5.17
N HIS A 99 -16.32 -0.11 -4.98
CA HIS A 99 -16.19 0.88 -6.06
C HIS A 99 -14.79 0.84 -6.69
N GLU A 100 -13.75 0.85 -5.87
CA GLU A 100 -12.37 0.78 -6.36
C GLU A 100 -12.02 -0.60 -6.93
N TYR A 101 -12.50 -1.69 -6.31
CA TYR A 101 -12.29 -3.04 -6.82
C TYR A 101 -12.89 -3.22 -8.23
N LYS A 102 -14.10 -2.69 -8.48
CA LYS A 102 -14.74 -2.74 -9.81
C LYS A 102 -13.96 -1.96 -10.85
N LYS A 103 -13.45 -0.76 -10.50
CA LYS A 103 -12.57 0.02 -11.40
C LYS A 103 -11.30 -0.74 -11.72
N ALA A 104 -10.62 -1.27 -10.70
CA ALA A 104 -9.40 -2.06 -10.88
C ALA A 104 -9.65 -3.32 -11.72
N SER A 105 -10.78 -4.01 -11.53
CA SER A 105 -11.14 -5.21 -12.30
C SER A 105 -11.51 -4.88 -13.75
N ALA A 106 -12.20 -3.76 -13.99
CA ALA A 106 -12.49 -3.28 -15.35
C ALA A 106 -11.20 -2.89 -16.11
N LEU A 107 -10.21 -2.36 -15.38
CA LEU A 107 -8.86 -2.07 -15.88
C LEU A 107 -7.94 -3.29 -15.89
N GLY A 108 -8.29 -4.40 -15.24
CA GLY A 108 -7.55 -5.67 -15.34
C GLY A 108 -7.52 -6.25 -16.76
N VAL A 109 -8.47 -5.84 -17.62
CA VAL A 109 -8.48 -6.11 -19.07
C VAL A 109 -7.58 -5.12 -19.84
N PHE A 110 -7.26 -3.97 -19.26
CA PHE A 110 -6.50 -2.88 -19.87
C PHE A 110 -5.56 -2.19 -18.85
N ASN A 111 -4.39 -2.78 -18.66
CA ASN A 111 -3.19 -2.25 -17.99
C ASN A 111 -3.12 -2.19 -16.44
N LEU A 112 -2.03 -2.80 -15.96
CA LEU A 112 -1.35 -2.47 -14.71
C LEU A 112 -0.21 -1.51 -15.07
N THR A 113 -0.30 -0.27 -14.58
CA THR A 113 0.88 0.60 -14.40
C THR A 113 1.70 0.10 -13.21
#